data_AF-A0A0A2WLU2-F1
#
_entry.id   AF-A0A0A2WLU2-F1
#
_cell.length_a   1.000
_cell.length_b   1.000
_cell.length_c   1.000
_cell.angle_alpha   90.00
_cell.angle_beta   90.00
_cell.angle_gamma   90.00
#
_symmetry.space_group_name_H-M   'P 1'
#
loop_
_entity.id
_entity.type
_entity.pdbx_description
1 polymer ?
#
loop_
_entity_poly.entity_id
_entity_poly.type
_entity_poly.pdbx_seq_one_letter_code
_entity_poly.pdbx_strand_id
1 'polypeptide(L)'
;MRLRAAGILLSACLAPSAFAASISGAIFTTDTDGNVNVNQYENKADVYLNGGPTNSNCNAAAIPDDTYVFQVTNPSGSVVLSSDTIDHREFTVVGGVAQFANDHAIDTVDPPCSGVRVQLAPFDDTPNNGGVYKVWITRKSDYIANGGFKNSDSKTDNFHVKLPSEQPQTADISIYKFYDANANGDWDPDEQPIFGWLMTLGDSNGGSGAGLTQSPDGIVSFLGMDPTLTYSVTEGLGGGTWHQSASIVNGTPTGTPTNPVTGLTLTVGETTIVEFGNYCDCKSGGKPKSWWITASGQTKVNDGGTMNPEFNALNQLNLRSSSGSNWNLTTTLATPTQAQNWTTFVNWVNNASTTNMAYALSRQVAILRLNIDAGYVTKENYYKAAGLTIQGLLDEANLALGADGNTPVGDPNRAVQEQLLAWITAINGGTVLVIKPKPCPFVFTLPTPPT
;
A
#
# COMPACT_ATOMS: atom_id res chain seq x y z
N MET A 1 -57.22 -40.16 90.93
CA MET A 1 -57.57 -38.77 90.55
C MET A 1 -56.38 -38.17 89.80
N ARG A 2 -56.58 -37.82 88.52
CA ARG A 2 -55.80 -36.94 87.62
C ARG A 2 -54.26 -36.76 87.75
N LEU A 3 -53.65 -36.72 86.54
CA LEU A 3 -52.26 -36.32 86.17
C LEU A 3 -51.16 -37.35 86.54
N ARG A 4 -50.08 -37.53 85.75
CA ARG A 4 -49.81 -37.16 84.33
C ARG A 4 -48.70 -38.07 83.77
N ALA A 5 -48.57 -38.17 82.43
CA ALA A 5 -47.36 -38.67 81.78
C ALA A 5 -46.43 -37.49 81.41
N ALA A 6 -45.12 -37.64 81.63
CA ALA A 6 -44.11 -36.66 81.25
C ALA A 6 -43.44 -37.09 79.93
N GLY A 7 -43.70 -36.36 78.85
CA GLY A 7 -43.03 -36.55 77.56
C GLY A 7 -41.76 -35.72 77.46
N ILE A 8 -40.69 -36.32 76.94
CA ILE A 8 -39.41 -35.65 76.69
C ILE A 8 -39.58 -34.71 75.49
N LEU A 9 -39.27 -33.42 75.66
CA LEU A 9 -39.17 -32.47 74.56
C LEU A 9 -37.73 -32.36 74.06
N LEU A 10 -37.53 -32.65 72.77
CA LEU A 10 -36.28 -32.43 72.06
C LEU A 10 -36.23 -30.96 71.61
N SER A 11 -35.32 -30.16 72.18
CA SER A 11 -35.23 -28.72 71.87
C SER A 11 -34.43 -28.49 70.59
N ALA A 12 -35.12 -28.31 69.47
CA ALA A 12 -34.50 -27.92 68.21
C ALA A 12 -34.10 -26.42 68.27
N CYS A 13 -32.80 -26.14 68.27
CA CYS A 13 -32.29 -24.78 68.21
C CYS A 13 -32.41 -24.25 66.77
N LEU A 14 -33.53 -23.60 66.47
CA LEU A 14 -33.71 -22.84 65.24
C LEU A 14 -32.88 -21.56 65.33
N ALA A 15 -31.76 -21.50 64.60
CA ALA A 15 -31.05 -20.26 64.38
C ALA A 15 -31.97 -19.29 63.60
N PRO A 16 -32.13 -18.02 64.03
CA PRO A 16 -32.93 -17.06 63.28
C PRO A 16 -32.23 -16.73 61.96
N SER A 17 -32.96 -16.86 60.84
CA SER A 17 -32.53 -16.35 59.55
C SER A 17 -32.34 -14.84 59.65
N ALA A 18 -31.09 -14.37 59.64
CA ALA A 18 -30.80 -12.95 59.56
C ALA A 18 -31.25 -12.43 58.19
N PHE A 19 -32.26 -11.54 58.18
CA PHE A 19 -32.58 -10.78 56.99
C PHE A 19 -31.46 -9.75 56.77
N ALA A 20 -30.93 -9.67 55.54
CA ALA A 20 -29.95 -8.65 55.17
C ALA A 20 -30.52 -7.26 55.45
N ALA A 21 -29.82 -6.48 56.28
CA ALA A 21 -30.22 -5.12 56.60
C ALA A 21 -29.74 -4.17 55.52
N SER A 22 -30.62 -3.33 54.98
CA SER A 22 -30.25 -2.34 53.97
C SER A 22 -29.09 -1.46 54.47
N ILE A 23 -28.09 -1.29 53.60
CA ILE A 23 -26.91 -0.46 53.91
C ILE A 23 -27.40 0.97 54.16
N SER A 24 -27.08 1.54 55.32
CA SER A 24 -27.34 2.96 55.62
C SER A 24 -26.29 3.85 54.96
N GLY A 25 -26.53 5.16 54.91
CA GLY A 25 -25.58 6.11 54.32
C GLY A 25 -25.61 6.18 52.79
N ALA A 26 -24.57 6.77 52.22
CA ALA A 26 -24.35 6.96 50.80
C ALA A 26 -22.90 6.61 50.43
N ILE A 27 -22.66 6.32 49.15
CA ILE A 27 -21.32 6.23 48.57
C ILE A 27 -21.15 7.36 47.57
N PHE A 28 -19.91 7.76 47.34
CA PHE A 28 -19.56 8.78 46.35
C PHE A 28 -18.37 8.31 45.53
N THR A 29 -18.40 8.63 44.25
CA THR A 29 -17.18 8.67 43.43
C THR A 29 -16.46 10.00 43.63
N THR A 30 -15.13 9.94 43.72
CA THR A 30 -14.24 11.11 43.89
C THR A 30 -13.01 11.03 43.00
N ASP A 31 -12.36 12.16 42.77
CA ASP A 31 -10.99 12.24 42.25
C ASP A 31 -9.93 12.04 43.37
N THR A 32 -8.66 12.17 43.00
CA THR A 32 -7.49 12.13 43.91
C THR A 32 -7.41 13.33 44.86
N ASP A 33 -8.17 14.39 44.62
CA ASP A 33 -8.26 15.54 45.54
C ASP A 33 -9.46 15.39 46.51
N GLY A 34 -10.33 14.39 46.29
CA GLY A 34 -11.45 14.05 47.15
C GLY A 34 -12.73 14.81 46.81
N ASN A 35 -12.78 15.49 45.68
CA ASN A 35 -13.97 16.19 45.22
C ASN A 35 -15.06 15.18 44.85
N VAL A 36 -16.25 15.33 45.44
CA VAL A 36 -17.45 14.58 45.04
C VAL A 36 -18.12 15.24 43.84
N ASN A 37 -18.83 14.46 43.03
CA ASN A 37 -19.58 14.96 41.87
C ASN A 37 -18.67 15.72 40.86
N VAL A 38 -17.50 15.15 40.58
CA VAL A 38 -16.69 15.55 39.42
C VAL A 38 -17.53 15.30 38.17
N ASN A 39 -17.96 16.37 37.49
CA ASN A 39 -18.94 16.27 36.39
C ASN A 39 -18.47 15.37 35.24
N GLN A 40 -17.16 15.20 35.07
CA GLN A 40 -16.53 14.27 34.14
C GLN A 40 -15.07 14.01 34.56
N TYR A 41 -14.70 12.74 34.72
CA TYR A 41 -13.31 12.30 34.92
C TYR A 41 -12.58 12.20 33.57
N GLU A 42 -11.30 12.58 33.50
CA GLU A 42 -10.53 12.49 32.26
C GLU A 42 -10.16 11.04 31.92
N ASN A 43 -9.77 10.21 32.89
CA ASN A 43 -9.43 8.80 32.70
C ASN A 43 -10.12 7.89 33.74
N LYS A 44 -10.23 6.59 33.43
CA LYS A 44 -10.78 5.58 34.36
C LYS A 44 -9.97 5.41 35.65
N ALA A 45 -8.66 5.64 35.58
CA ALA A 45 -7.75 5.59 36.73
C ALA A 45 -7.95 6.77 37.70
N ASP A 46 -8.65 7.82 37.29
CA ASP A 46 -8.91 9.01 38.11
C ASP A 46 -10.17 8.85 38.98
N VAL A 47 -10.88 7.72 38.87
CA VAL A 47 -12.14 7.45 39.60
C VAL A 47 -11.88 6.60 40.83
N TYR A 48 -12.17 7.15 41.99
CA TYR A 48 -12.07 6.47 43.29
C TYR A 48 -13.43 6.40 43.99
N LEU A 49 -13.62 5.38 44.81
CA LEU A 49 -14.77 5.18 45.68
C LEU A 49 -14.47 5.70 47.08
N ASN A 50 -15.42 6.43 47.66
CA ASN A 50 -15.39 6.91 49.03
C ASN A 50 -16.69 6.53 49.79
N GLY A 51 -16.52 6.13 51.06
CA GLY A 51 -17.59 5.67 51.95
C GLY A 51 -18.37 6.78 52.67
N GLY A 52 -17.99 8.05 52.48
CA GLY A 52 -18.66 9.22 53.06
C GLY A 52 -17.99 10.54 52.64
N PRO A 53 -18.53 11.70 53.04
CA PRO A 53 -17.95 13.01 52.74
C PRO A 53 -16.68 13.28 53.54
N THR A 54 -15.64 13.83 52.90
CA THR A 54 -14.33 14.21 53.49
C THR A 54 -14.37 15.50 54.32
N ASN A 55 -15.46 15.74 55.06
CA ASN A 55 -15.62 16.95 55.89
C ASN A 55 -15.30 16.69 57.38
N SER A 56 -15.45 17.72 58.21
CA SER A 56 -15.14 17.67 59.66
C SER A 56 -16.00 16.71 60.49
N ASN A 57 -16.98 16.04 59.89
CA ASN A 57 -17.77 14.96 60.48
C ASN A 57 -17.74 13.71 59.57
N CYS A 58 -16.65 12.95 59.65
CA CYS A 58 -16.36 11.79 58.82
C CYS A 58 -17.43 10.68 58.84
N ASN A 59 -18.32 10.67 59.86
CA ASN A 59 -19.39 9.67 60.00
C ASN A 59 -20.73 10.18 59.42
N ALA A 60 -20.79 11.40 58.89
CA ALA A 60 -22.00 11.97 58.29
C ALA A 60 -22.37 11.22 57.00
N ALA A 61 -23.50 10.48 57.02
CA ALA A 61 -23.94 9.62 55.93
C ALA A 61 -22.97 8.49 55.54
N ALA A 62 -22.04 8.13 56.43
CA ALA A 62 -21.14 7.00 56.23
C ALA A 62 -21.88 5.66 56.12
N ILE A 63 -21.32 4.73 55.36
CA ILE A 63 -21.74 3.33 55.36
C ILE A 63 -21.25 2.61 56.65
N PRO A 64 -21.98 1.61 57.17
CA PRO A 64 -21.58 0.90 58.39
C PRO A 64 -20.22 0.21 58.30
N ASP A 65 -19.59 0.00 59.45
CA ASP A 65 -18.37 -0.81 59.56
C ASP A 65 -18.64 -2.27 59.13
N ASP A 66 -17.98 -2.71 58.06
CA ASP A 66 -18.05 -4.07 57.50
C ASP A 66 -16.97 -4.26 56.42
N THR A 67 -16.87 -5.48 55.89
CA THR A 67 -16.15 -5.76 54.64
C THR A 67 -17.12 -5.76 53.47
N TYR A 68 -16.81 -4.95 52.46
CA TYR A 68 -17.63 -4.73 51.27
C TYR A 68 -16.93 -5.24 50.02
N VAL A 69 -17.72 -5.58 49.01
CA VAL A 69 -17.25 -5.80 47.64
C VAL A 69 -17.92 -4.81 46.69
N PHE A 70 -17.23 -4.43 45.60
CA PHE A 70 -17.75 -3.50 44.61
C PHE A 70 -17.76 -4.05 43.17
N GLN A 71 -18.53 -3.41 42.29
CA GLN A 71 -18.47 -3.62 40.84
C GLN A 71 -18.81 -2.35 40.08
N VAL A 72 -18.24 -2.17 38.89
CA VAL A 72 -18.65 -1.16 37.92
C VAL A 72 -19.56 -1.81 36.88
N THR A 73 -20.63 -1.13 36.50
CA THR A 73 -21.59 -1.54 35.47
C THR A 73 -21.91 -0.39 34.52
N ASN A 74 -22.60 -0.70 33.42
CA ASN A 74 -23.34 0.31 32.67
C ASN A 74 -24.45 0.97 33.54
N PRO A 75 -25.06 2.11 33.13
CA PRO A 75 -25.99 2.87 33.97
C PRO A 75 -27.26 2.11 34.37
N SER A 76 -27.73 1.16 33.56
CA SER A 76 -28.86 0.30 33.90
C SER A 76 -28.53 -0.77 34.94
N GLY A 77 -27.25 -1.12 35.12
CA GLY A 77 -26.83 -2.28 35.91
C GLY A 77 -26.93 -3.61 35.18
N SER A 78 -27.19 -3.61 33.87
CA SER A 78 -27.43 -4.82 33.08
C SER A 78 -26.17 -5.43 32.47
N VAL A 79 -25.04 -4.71 32.48
CA VAL A 79 -23.74 -5.18 31.99
C VAL A 79 -22.68 -4.86 33.05
N VAL A 80 -21.98 -5.88 33.55
CA VAL A 80 -20.81 -5.72 34.42
C VAL A 80 -19.62 -5.31 33.56
N LEU A 81 -18.89 -4.30 34.00
CA LEU A 81 -17.73 -3.72 33.31
C LEU A 81 -16.43 -3.87 34.11
N SER A 82 -16.48 -4.18 35.42
CA SER A 82 -15.27 -4.62 36.14
C SER A 82 -14.71 -5.88 35.49
N SER A 83 -13.48 -5.80 34.97
CA SER A 83 -12.86 -6.85 34.15
C SER A 83 -12.07 -7.89 34.96
N ASP A 84 -11.97 -7.69 36.27
CA ASP A 84 -11.27 -8.52 37.24
C ASP A 84 -12.25 -9.33 38.13
N THR A 85 -11.75 -10.33 38.84
CA THR A 85 -12.58 -11.19 39.73
C THR A 85 -12.94 -10.51 41.04
N ILE A 86 -14.10 -10.86 41.62
CA ILE A 86 -14.65 -10.21 42.82
C ILE A 86 -13.71 -10.23 44.04
N ASP A 87 -12.81 -11.21 44.14
CA ASP A 87 -11.84 -11.33 45.23
C ASP A 87 -10.80 -10.19 45.25
N HIS A 88 -10.58 -9.52 44.11
CA HIS A 88 -9.78 -8.30 44.04
C HIS A 88 -10.60 -7.07 44.45
N ARG A 89 -11.92 -7.06 44.29
CA ARG A 89 -12.78 -5.87 44.51
C ARG A 89 -13.32 -5.75 45.94
N GLU A 90 -12.47 -6.00 46.93
CA GLU A 90 -12.81 -5.98 48.36
C GLU A 90 -12.24 -4.74 49.07
N PHE A 91 -13.02 -4.14 49.96
CA PHE A 91 -12.56 -3.08 50.86
C PHE A 91 -13.22 -3.14 52.24
N THR A 92 -12.54 -2.65 53.27
CA THR A 92 -13.03 -2.69 54.67
C THR A 92 -13.27 -1.28 55.20
N VAL A 93 -14.42 -1.10 55.85
CA VAL A 93 -14.84 0.15 56.50
C VAL A 93 -14.73 0.00 58.01
N VAL A 94 -14.08 0.96 58.67
CA VAL A 94 -13.95 1.02 60.14
C VAL A 94 -14.10 2.47 60.59
N GLY A 95 -14.95 2.73 61.58
CA GLY A 95 -15.27 4.08 62.01
C GLY A 95 -15.96 4.92 60.94
N GLY A 96 -16.69 4.29 60.00
CA GLY A 96 -17.36 4.98 58.88
C GLY A 96 -16.45 5.40 57.72
N VAL A 97 -15.15 5.11 57.76
CA VAL A 97 -14.21 5.37 56.66
C VAL A 97 -13.64 4.07 56.10
N ALA A 98 -13.38 4.01 54.79
CA ALA A 98 -12.62 2.90 54.22
C ALA A 98 -11.17 2.96 54.72
N GLN A 99 -10.59 1.82 55.08
CA GLN A 99 -9.24 1.70 55.66
C GLN A 99 -8.30 0.81 54.85
N PHE A 100 -8.85 -0.07 54.02
CA PHE A 100 -8.08 -1.04 53.23
C PHE A 100 -8.87 -1.39 51.97
N ALA A 101 -8.16 -1.63 50.87
CA ALA A 101 -8.67 -2.31 49.69
C ALA A 101 -7.72 -3.44 49.30
N ASN A 102 -8.26 -4.56 48.84
CA ASN A 102 -7.47 -5.61 48.23
C ASN A 102 -7.13 -5.21 46.79
N ASP A 103 -5.89 -5.46 46.33
CA ASP A 103 -5.34 -5.37 44.96
C ASP A 103 -5.62 -4.13 44.06
N HIS A 104 -6.53 -3.23 44.43
CA HIS A 104 -6.78 -1.94 43.80
C HIS A 104 -5.90 -0.85 44.42
N ALA A 105 -5.52 0.14 43.61
CA ALA A 105 -4.78 1.29 44.12
C ALA A 105 -5.61 2.06 45.15
N ILE A 106 -4.94 2.58 46.17
CA ILE A 106 -5.53 3.41 47.22
C ILE A 106 -4.92 4.80 47.23
N ASP A 107 -5.74 5.79 47.55
CA ASP A 107 -5.31 7.16 47.80
C ASP A 107 -5.68 7.57 49.24
N THR A 108 -4.71 8.05 50.00
CA THR A 108 -4.87 8.37 51.42
C THR A 108 -5.75 9.60 51.62
N VAL A 109 -6.51 9.62 52.71
CA VAL A 109 -7.34 10.76 53.14
C VAL A 109 -6.73 11.35 54.41
N ASP A 110 -6.33 12.61 54.34
CA ASP A 110 -5.72 13.33 55.45
C ASP A 110 -6.66 13.47 56.69
N PRO A 111 -6.11 13.85 57.86
CA PRO A 111 -6.91 14.16 59.05
C PRO A 111 -7.98 15.24 58.77
N PRO A 112 -9.18 15.15 59.38
CA PRO A 112 -9.50 14.31 60.54
C PRO A 112 -9.88 12.86 60.21
N CYS A 113 -10.20 12.52 58.95
CA CYS A 113 -10.83 11.24 58.63
C CYS A 113 -9.84 10.07 58.53
N SER A 114 -8.59 10.30 58.14
CA SER A 114 -7.49 9.33 58.26
C SER A 114 -7.82 7.92 57.70
N GLY A 115 -8.32 7.89 56.47
CA GLY A 115 -8.75 6.67 55.77
C GLY A 115 -8.16 6.58 54.35
N VAL A 116 -8.79 5.78 53.49
CA VAL A 116 -8.40 5.62 52.07
C VAL A 116 -9.59 5.77 51.13
N ARG A 117 -9.30 6.14 49.89
CA ARG A 117 -10.20 6.06 48.73
C ARG A 117 -9.73 4.93 47.83
N VAL A 118 -10.67 4.17 47.25
CA VAL A 118 -10.37 2.94 46.51
C VAL A 118 -10.52 3.17 45.01
N GLN A 119 -9.45 3.01 44.23
CA GLN A 119 -9.51 3.20 42.78
C GLN A 119 -10.43 2.16 42.14
N LEU A 120 -11.35 2.57 41.28
CA LEU A 120 -12.32 1.65 40.64
C LEU A 120 -11.76 0.90 39.43
N ALA A 121 -10.68 1.38 38.82
CA ALA A 121 -9.99 0.72 37.71
C ALA A 121 -9.34 -0.60 38.17
N PRO A 122 -9.32 -1.67 37.33
CA PRO A 122 -9.72 -1.69 35.92
C PRO A 122 -11.21 -1.93 35.67
N PHE A 123 -11.75 -1.30 34.61
CA PHE A 123 -13.07 -1.61 34.05
C PHE A 123 -13.15 -1.27 32.55
N ASP A 124 -13.98 -2.04 31.83
CA ASP A 124 -14.20 -1.93 30.39
C ASP A 124 -15.03 -0.70 30.01
N ASP A 125 -15.12 -0.36 28.73
CA ASP A 125 -15.89 0.79 28.26
C ASP A 125 -17.39 0.54 28.36
N THR A 126 -18.11 1.56 28.82
CA THR A 126 -19.57 1.50 28.93
C THR A 126 -20.21 1.58 27.54
N PRO A 127 -21.18 0.71 27.18
CA PRO A 127 -21.82 0.72 25.86
C PRO A 127 -22.69 1.94 25.53
N ASN A 128 -22.59 3.05 26.27
CA ASN A 128 -23.33 4.28 26.00
C ASN A 128 -22.38 5.42 25.62
N ASN A 129 -22.71 6.15 24.54
CA ASN A 129 -21.96 7.28 24.02
C ASN A 129 -21.80 8.47 24.99
N GLY A 130 -22.48 8.44 26.15
CA GLY A 130 -22.36 9.47 27.19
C GLY A 130 -21.21 9.25 28.16
N GLY A 131 -20.49 8.12 28.09
CA GLY A 131 -19.42 7.79 29.03
C GLY A 131 -19.90 7.56 30.46
N VAL A 132 -21.17 7.18 30.64
CA VAL A 132 -21.79 7.03 31.97
C VAL A 132 -21.61 5.61 32.52
N TYR A 133 -21.22 5.52 33.78
CA TYR A 133 -20.97 4.29 34.53
C TYR A 133 -21.76 4.31 35.84
N LYS A 134 -21.91 3.14 36.46
CA LYS A 134 -22.49 2.99 37.80
C LYS A 134 -21.59 2.09 38.64
N VAL A 135 -21.15 2.59 39.79
CA VAL A 135 -20.51 1.76 40.82
C VAL A 135 -21.60 1.18 41.73
N TRP A 136 -21.40 -0.06 42.18
CA TRP A 136 -22.19 -0.74 43.19
C TRP A 136 -21.28 -1.15 44.34
N ILE A 137 -21.77 -1.10 45.58
CA ILE A 137 -21.19 -1.83 46.71
C ILE A 137 -22.26 -2.70 47.37
N THR A 138 -21.84 -3.82 47.96
CA THR A 138 -22.64 -4.61 48.90
C THR A 138 -21.71 -5.25 49.94
N ARG A 139 -22.22 -5.68 51.09
CA ARG A 139 -21.40 -6.39 52.08
C ARG A 139 -20.94 -7.72 51.49
N LYS A 140 -19.72 -8.16 51.81
CA LYS A 140 -19.20 -9.46 51.34
C LYS A 140 -20.09 -10.63 51.77
N SER A 141 -20.65 -10.57 52.98
CA SER A 141 -21.63 -11.52 53.49
C SER A 141 -22.91 -11.58 52.63
N ASP A 142 -23.46 -10.42 52.28
CA ASP A 142 -24.68 -10.29 51.47
C ASP A 142 -24.44 -10.71 50.01
N TYR A 143 -23.25 -10.40 49.44
CA TYR A 143 -22.83 -10.90 48.13
C TYR A 143 -22.82 -12.44 48.09
N ILE A 144 -22.18 -13.07 49.08
CA ILE A 144 -22.09 -14.53 49.19
C ILE A 144 -23.48 -15.15 49.39
N ALA A 145 -24.32 -14.56 50.26
CA ALA A 145 -25.66 -15.07 50.55
C ALA A 145 -26.62 -14.96 49.35
N ASN A 146 -26.48 -13.91 48.53
CA ASN A 146 -27.30 -13.71 47.32
C ASN A 146 -26.71 -14.38 46.07
N GLY A 147 -25.44 -14.81 46.09
CA GLY A 147 -24.71 -15.27 44.91
C GLY A 147 -24.37 -14.15 43.91
N GLY A 148 -24.32 -12.88 44.37
CA GLY A 148 -24.11 -11.71 43.52
C GLY A 148 -24.62 -10.40 44.14
N PHE A 149 -24.50 -9.30 43.39
CA PHE A 149 -25.09 -8.01 43.77
C PHE A 149 -26.61 -8.03 43.63
N LYS A 150 -27.32 -7.63 44.69
CA LYS A 150 -28.78 -7.52 44.72
C LYS A 150 -29.20 -6.09 45.08
N ASN A 151 -30.12 -5.52 44.30
CA ASN A 151 -30.44 -4.09 44.36
C ASN A 151 -30.91 -3.58 45.74
N SER A 152 -31.71 -4.37 46.47
CA SER A 152 -32.16 -4.04 47.83
C SER A 152 -31.05 -4.03 48.88
N ASP A 153 -29.95 -4.73 48.60
CA ASP A 153 -28.86 -5.02 49.55
C ASP A 153 -27.56 -4.29 49.14
N SER A 154 -27.66 -3.38 48.16
CA SER A 154 -26.52 -2.66 47.56
C SER A 154 -26.70 -1.15 47.65
N LYS A 155 -25.59 -0.42 47.58
CA LYS A 155 -25.56 1.03 47.30
C LYS A 155 -24.96 1.29 45.94
N THR A 156 -25.36 2.39 45.32
CA THR A 156 -24.89 2.76 43.98
C THR A 156 -24.65 4.24 43.85
N ASP A 157 -23.64 4.62 43.06
CA ASP A 157 -23.43 5.98 42.56
C ASP A 157 -23.17 5.93 41.04
N ASN A 158 -23.45 7.02 40.32
CA ASN A 158 -23.19 7.12 38.88
C ASN A 158 -22.07 8.12 38.63
N PHE A 159 -21.20 7.82 37.67
CA PHE A 159 -20.08 8.69 37.30
C PHE A 159 -19.89 8.75 35.79
N HIS A 160 -19.25 9.81 35.31
CA HIS A 160 -18.94 10.02 33.89
C HIS A 160 -17.43 9.96 33.68
N VAL A 161 -16.94 9.03 32.87
CA VAL A 161 -15.56 9.11 32.34
C VAL A 161 -15.64 9.63 30.92
N LYS A 162 -14.78 10.58 30.59
CA LYS A 162 -14.54 11.03 29.22
C LYS A 162 -14.17 9.82 28.38
N LEU A 163 -15.02 9.46 27.41
CA LEU A 163 -14.66 8.42 26.45
C LEU A 163 -13.41 8.89 25.70
N PRO A 164 -12.44 7.99 25.43
CA PRO A 164 -11.39 8.32 24.47
C PRO A 164 -12.06 8.75 23.17
N SER A 165 -11.58 9.83 22.54
CA SER A 165 -12.10 10.24 21.25
C SER A 165 -11.95 9.09 20.27
N GLU A 166 -13.04 8.63 19.66
CA GLU A 166 -13.01 7.77 18.48
C GLU A 166 -12.00 8.37 17.51
N GLN A 167 -10.84 7.72 17.36
CA GLN A 167 -9.85 8.14 16.38
C GLN A 167 -10.54 8.01 15.02
N PRO A 168 -10.57 9.05 14.16
CA PRO A 168 -11.20 8.94 12.86
C PRO A 168 -10.57 7.76 12.12
N GLN A 169 -11.39 6.81 11.71
CA GLN A 169 -10.91 5.66 10.96
C GLN A 169 -10.42 6.14 9.61
N THR A 170 -9.14 5.93 9.32
CA THR A 170 -8.50 6.36 8.08
C THR A 170 -8.02 5.19 7.24
N ALA A 171 -7.78 5.47 5.96
CA ALA A 171 -7.07 4.62 5.02
C ALA A 171 -6.02 5.45 4.27
N ASP A 172 -5.10 4.80 3.56
CA ASP A 172 -4.07 5.49 2.78
C ASP A 172 -4.22 5.19 1.28
N ILE A 173 -3.71 6.07 0.43
CA ILE A 173 -3.61 5.86 -1.02
C ILE A 173 -2.15 6.06 -1.43
N SER A 174 -1.55 5.06 -2.08
CA SER A 174 -0.20 5.13 -2.63
C SER A 174 -0.22 4.96 -4.14
N ILE A 175 0.40 5.90 -4.85
CA ILE A 175 0.36 5.99 -6.31
C ILE A 175 1.77 5.83 -6.86
N TYR A 176 2.00 4.74 -7.60
CA TYR A 176 3.28 4.43 -8.25
C TYR A 176 3.28 4.86 -9.72
N LYS A 177 4.45 5.24 -10.21
CA LYS A 177 4.71 5.55 -11.61
C LYS A 177 5.93 4.80 -12.11
N PHE A 178 5.77 3.99 -13.15
CA PHE A 178 6.87 3.27 -13.80
C PHE A 178 7.00 3.61 -15.29
N TYR A 179 8.16 3.26 -15.86
CA TYR A 179 8.47 3.38 -17.28
C TYR A 179 8.42 2.03 -17.97
N ASP A 180 7.33 1.81 -18.68
CA ASP A 180 7.06 0.60 -19.45
C ASP A 180 7.90 0.63 -20.74
N ALA A 181 9.05 -0.04 -20.75
CA ALA A 181 10.02 0.04 -21.83
C ALA A 181 9.59 -0.78 -23.08
N ASN A 182 8.64 -1.69 -22.92
CA ASN A 182 8.19 -2.61 -23.97
C ASN A 182 6.71 -2.40 -24.41
N ALA A 183 5.98 -1.55 -23.68
CA ALA A 183 4.56 -1.24 -23.81
C ALA A 183 3.60 -2.44 -23.71
N ASN A 184 3.85 -3.37 -22.77
CA ASN A 184 2.97 -4.49 -22.42
C ASN A 184 1.85 -4.09 -21.44
N GLY A 185 2.06 -3.07 -20.60
CA GLY A 185 1.14 -2.64 -19.56
C GLY A 185 1.37 -3.27 -18.18
N ASP A 186 2.45 -4.02 -17.98
CA ASP A 186 2.88 -4.60 -16.70
C ASP A 186 4.16 -3.89 -16.22
N TRP A 187 4.45 -3.88 -14.92
CA TRP A 187 5.72 -3.35 -14.40
C TRP A 187 6.75 -4.49 -14.32
N ASP A 188 7.63 -4.59 -15.31
CA ASP A 188 8.62 -5.66 -15.38
C ASP A 188 9.84 -5.42 -14.44
N PRO A 189 10.54 -6.47 -13.96
CA PRO A 189 11.64 -6.32 -12.99
C PRO A 189 12.88 -5.53 -13.47
N ASP A 190 13.04 -5.35 -14.78
CA ASP A 190 14.10 -4.51 -15.39
C ASP A 190 13.64 -3.08 -15.72
N GLU A 191 12.39 -2.74 -15.44
CA GLU A 191 11.81 -1.43 -15.66
C GLU A 191 11.94 -0.49 -14.46
N GLN A 192 12.10 0.80 -14.75
CA GLN A 192 12.48 1.78 -13.75
C GLN A 192 11.29 2.65 -13.29
N PRO A 193 11.22 3.00 -11.99
CA PRO A 193 10.28 3.98 -11.51
C PRO A 193 10.55 5.38 -12.10
N ILE A 194 9.52 6.20 -12.18
CA ILE A 194 9.58 7.57 -12.71
C ILE A 194 9.37 8.57 -11.55
N PHE A 195 10.34 9.46 -11.34
CA PHE A 195 10.31 10.49 -10.31
C PHE A 195 9.90 11.85 -10.90
N GLY A 196 9.17 12.67 -10.13
CA GLY A 196 8.74 14.01 -10.54
C GLY A 196 7.47 14.01 -11.40
N TRP A 197 6.77 12.89 -11.53
CA TRP A 197 5.51 12.83 -12.29
C TRP A 197 4.36 13.35 -11.43
N LEU A 198 3.52 14.22 -11.98
CA LEU A 198 2.40 14.79 -11.25
C LEU A 198 1.29 13.77 -11.08
N MET A 199 0.82 13.61 -9.85
CA MET A 199 -0.41 12.88 -9.51
C MET A 199 -1.37 13.82 -8.79
N THR A 200 -2.63 13.81 -9.23
CA THR A 200 -3.73 14.56 -8.62
C THR A 200 -4.74 13.58 -8.06
N LEU A 201 -5.03 13.70 -6.77
CA LEU A 201 -6.12 13.01 -6.10
C LEU A 201 -7.35 13.92 -6.07
N GLY A 202 -8.54 13.36 -6.31
CA GLY A 202 -9.82 14.04 -6.08
C GLY A 202 -10.78 13.13 -5.31
N ASP A 203 -11.62 13.72 -4.47
CA ASP A 203 -12.65 13.02 -3.69
C ASP A 203 -14.09 13.41 -4.10
N SER A 204 -15.07 12.61 -3.67
CA SER A 204 -16.49 12.82 -3.97
C SER A 204 -17.13 14.06 -3.35
N ASN A 205 -16.45 14.74 -2.42
CA ASN A 205 -16.88 16.02 -1.85
C ASN A 205 -16.27 17.24 -2.58
N GLY A 206 -15.43 17.00 -3.60
CA GLY A 206 -14.73 18.04 -4.35
C GLY A 206 -13.42 18.51 -3.70
N GLY A 207 -12.93 17.81 -2.67
CA GLY A 207 -11.56 17.97 -2.20
C GLY A 207 -10.56 17.47 -3.25
N SER A 208 -9.36 18.05 -3.23
CA SER A 208 -8.29 17.65 -4.14
C SER A 208 -6.92 17.79 -3.48
N GLY A 209 -6.02 16.88 -3.83
CA GLY A 209 -4.62 16.90 -3.44
C GLY A 209 -3.73 16.71 -4.67
N ALA A 210 -2.51 17.22 -4.63
CA ALA A 210 -1.54 17.03 -5.71
C ALA A 210 -0.15 16.78 -5.13
N GLY A 211 0.60 15.89 -5.77
CA GLY A 211 1.96 15.55 -5.37
C GLY A 211 2.79 15.08 -6.56
N LEU A 212 4.11 15.13 -6.43
CA LEU A 212 5.03 14.56 -7.41
C LEU A 212 5.55 13.22 -6.89
N THR A 213 5.69 12.23 -7.77
CA THR A 213 6.32 10.95 -7.44
C THR A 213 7.78 11.13 -7.01
N GLN A 214 8.25 10.32 -6.07
CA GLN A 214 9.54 10.51 -5.40
C GLN A 214 10.48 9.32 -5.57
N SER A 215 11.78 9.59 -5.39
CA SER A 215 12.84 8.58 -5.34
C SER A 215 12.83 7.86 -3.99
N PRO A 216 13.13 6.55 -3.91
CA PRO A 216 13.62 5.69 -4.98
C PRO A 216 12.55 4.94 -5.78
N ASP A 217 11.29 4.93 -5.32
CA ASP A 217 10.29 3.95 -5.79
C ASP A 217 9.26 4.49 -6.80
N GLY A 218 9.32 5.77 -7.17
CA GLY A 218 8.36 6.37 -8.12
C GLY A 218 6.98 6.58 -7.50
N ILE A 219 6.93 6.73 -6.17
CA ILE A 219 5.71 6.74 -5.38
C ILE A 219 5.32 8.16 -4.93
N VAL A 220 4.03 8.42 -4.79
CA VAL A 220 3.49 9.50 -3.94
C VAL A 220 2.32 8.96 -3.14
N SER A 221 2.28 9.28 -1.84
CA SER A 221 1.26 8.76 -0.91
C SER A 221 0.44 9.89 -0.31
N PHE A 222 -0.87 9.65 -0.22
CA PHE A 222 -1.85 10.48 0.48
C PHE A 222 -2.32 9.70 1.70
N LEU A 223 -2.04 10.21 2.89
CA LEU A 223 -2.24 9.52 4.16
C LEU A 223 -3.44 10.08 4.92
N GLY A 224 -4.10 9.24 5.72
CA GLY A 224 -5.17 9.71 6.62
C GLY A 224 -6.48 10.02 5.89
N MET A 225 -6.76 9.34 4.78
CA MET A 225 -7.93 9.53 3.93
C MET A 225 -9.20 9.01 4.60
N ASP A 226 -10.35 9.62 4.30
CA ASP A 226 -11.67 9.24 4.81
C ASP A 226 -12.23 8.06 3.99
N PRO A 227 -12.33 6.84 4.57
CA PRO A 227 -12.78 5.65 3.85
C PRO A 227 -14.29 5.66 3.53
N THR A 228 -15.05 6.65 3.99
CA THR A 228 -16.46 6.84 3.61
C THR A 228 -16.64 7.54 2.26
N LEU A 229 -15.57 8.13 1.70
CA LEU A 229 -15.58 8.82 0.41
C LEU A 229 -15.15 7.89 -0.74
N THR A 230 -15.50 8.30 -1.96
CA THR A 230 -14.94 7.70 -3.17
C THR A 230 -13.89 8.62 -3.78
N TYR A 231 -12.81 8.04 -4.28
CA TYR A 231 -11.65 8.76 -4.77
C TYR A 231 -11.41 8.54 -6.27
N SER A 232 -10.62 9.45 -6.84
CA SER A 232 -10.06 9.34 -8.17
C SER A 232 -8.60 9.79 -8.18
N VAL A 233 -7.79 9.16 -9.02
CA VAL A 233 -6.39 9.50 -9.24
C VAL A 233 -6.20 9.83 -10.71
N THR A 234 -5.61 11.00 -10.97
CA THR A 234 -5.26 11.49 -12.30
C THR A 234 -3.75 11.59 -12.40
N GLU A 235 -3.14 10.98 -13.42
CA GLU A 235 -1.73 11.23 -13.73
C GLU A 235 -1.58 12.46 -14.66
N GLY A 236 -0.46 13.17 -14.52
CA GLY A 236 -0.11 14.28 -15.40
C GLY A 236 0.17 13.84 -16.83
N LEU A 237 -0.29 14.63 -17.80
CA LEU A 237 -0.02 14.36 -19.22
C LEU A 237 1.40 14.82 -19.59
N GLY A 238 2.34 13.90 -19.74
CA GLY A 238 3.73 14.20 -20.14
C GLY A 238 3.86 14.85 -21.53
N GLY A 239 2.84 14.73 -22.37
CA GLY A 239 2.74 15.37 -23.68
C GLY A 239 3.74 14.85 -24.73
N GLY A 240 3.65 15.39 -25.95
CA GLY A 240 4.58 15.08 -27.03
C GLY A 240 4.60 13.59 -27.42
N THR A 241 5.68 12.89 -27.05
CA THR A 241 5.94 11.47 -27.36
C THR A 241 5.62 10.53 -26.20
N TRP A 242 4.93 10.99 -25.15
CA TRP A 242 4.53 10.19 -24.00
C TRP A 242 3.17 9.51 -24.20
N HIS A 243 3.08 8.24 -23.80
CA HIS A 243 1.90 7.41 -23.93
C HIS A 243 1.66 6.62 -22.64
N GLN A 244 0.41 6.57 -22.17
CA GLN A 244 0.01 5.66 -21.10
C GLN A 244 -0.12 4.23 -21.66
N SER A 245 0.37 3.24 -20.91
CA SER A 245 0.29 1.82 -21.22
C SER A 245 -0.29 0.97 -20.09
N ALA A 246 -0.32 1.47 -18.85
CA ALA A 246 -0.96 0.78 -17.73
C ALA A 246 -1.77 1.72 -16.83
N SER A 247 -2.82 1.15 -16.24
CA SER A 247 -3.43 1.60 -14.99
C SER A 247 -3.90 0.38 -14.22
N ILE A 248 -3.38 0.23 -13.00
CA ILE A 248 -3.56 -0.95 -12.15
C ILE A 248 -4.06 -0.47 -10.78
N VAL A 249 -5.00 -1.19 -10.18
CA VAL A 249 -5.52 -0.92 -8.83
C VAL A 249 -5.38 -2.20 -8.01
N ASN A 250 -4.64 -2.13 -6.90
CA ASN A 250 -4.35 -3.28 -6.02
C ASN A 250 -3.90 -4.52 -6.80
N GLY A 251 -2.94 -4.37 -7.74
CA GLY A 251 -2.44 -5.44 -8.60
C GLY A 251 -3.40 -5.93 -9.70
N THR A 252 -4.57 -5.29 -9.87
CA THR A 252 -5.55 -5.64 -10.92
C THR A 252 -5.58 -4.57 -12.03
N PRO A 253 -5.22 -4.89 -13.29
CA PRO A 253 -5.31 -3.94 -14.40
C PRO A 253 -6.75 -3.51 -14.70
N THR A 254 -6.96 -2.25 -15.08
CA THR A 254 -8.28 -1.70 -15.47
C THR A 254 -8.74 -2.13 -16.88
N GLY A 255 -8.05 -3.09 -17.51
CA GLY A 255 -8.24 -3.49 -18.91
C GLY A 255 -7.58 -2.50 -19.87
N THR A 256 -8.29 -1.43 -20.25
CA THR A 256 -7.69 -0.35 -21.05
C THR A 256 -6.97 0.64 -20.12
N PRO A 257 -5.78 1.14 -20.48
CA PRO A 257 -5.12 2.21 -19.73
C PRO A 257 -6.03 3.43 -19.63
N THR A 258 -6.27 3.87 -18.40
CA THR A 258 -7.31 4.82 -18.04
C THR A 258 -6.71 5.92 -17.18
N ASN A 259 -7.02 7.18 -17.53
CA ASN A 259 -6.65 8.36 -16.77
C ASN A 259 -7.76 9.42 -16.93
N PRO A 260 -8.45 9.85 -15.85
CA PRO A 260 -8.27 9.44 -14.45
C PRO A 260 -8.82 8.04 -14.14
N VAL A 261 -8.18 7.34 -13.21
CA VAL A 261 -8.76 6.19 -12.51
C VAL A 261 -9.79 6.72 -11.51
N THR A 262 -11.01 6.20 -11.51
CA THR A 262 -12.13 6.72 -10.72
C THR A 262 -12.88 5.61 -9.96
N GLY A 263 -13.64 5.99 -8.93
CA GLY A 263 -14.46 5.04 -8.16
C GLY A 263 -13.67 4.21 -7.15
N LEU A 264 -12.51 4.71 -6.71
CA LEU A 264 -11.68 4.06 -5.70
C LEU A 264 -12.39 4.12 -4.34
N THR A 265 -12.66 2.96 -3.76
CA THR A 265 -13.18 2.78 -2.39
C THR A 265 -12.05 2.31 -1.48
N LEU A 266 -11.95 2.84 -0.27
CA LEU A 266 -10.86 2.50 0.66
C LEU A 266 -11.34 1.59 1.79
N THR A 267 -10.48 0.70 2.26
CA THR A 267 -10.70 -0.09 3.48
C THR A 267 -10.00 0.57 4.67
N VAL A 268 -10.69 0.66 5.81
CA VAL A 268 -10.11 1.18 7.07
C VAL A 268 -8.81 0.46 7.43
N GLY A 269 -7.74 1.22 7.64
CA GLY A 269 -6.43 0.71 8.04
C GLY A 269 -5.60 0.07 6.91
N GLU A 270 -6.10 0.04 5.66
CA GLU A 270 -5.37 -0.46 4.50
C GLU A 270 -4.83 0.68 3.61
N THR A 271 -3.87 0.34 2.75
CA THR A 271 -3.38 1.22 1.69
C THR A 271 -3.93 0.76 0.34
N THR A 272 -4.71 1.60 -0.33
CA THR A 272 -5.08 1.38 -1.74
C THR A 272 -3.90 1.76 -2.63
N ILE A 273 -3.45 0.81 -3.45
CA ILE A 273 -2.34 0.99 -4.38
C ILE A 273 -2.91 1.26 -5.78
N VAL A 274 -2.41 2.31 -6.43
CA VAL A 274 -2.71 2.64 -7.83
C VAL A 274 -1.40 2.78 -8.59
N GLU A 275 -1.28 2.18 -9.77
CA GLU A 275 -0.02 2.15 -10.52
C GLU A 275 -0.25 2.61 -11.96
N PHE A 276 0.58 3.53 -12.44
CA PHE A 276 0.51 4.06 -13.80
C PHE A 276 1.79 3.73 -14.56
N GLY A 277 1.65 3.03 -15.68
CA GLY A 277 2.74 2.68 -16.60
C GLY A 277 2.68 3.56 -17.85
N ASN A 278 3.80 4.19 -18.21
CA ASN A 278 3.88 5.03 -19.41
C ASN A 278 5.21 4.81 -20.11
N TYR A 279 5.18 4.87 -21.44
CA TYR A 279 6.35 4.79 -22.29
C TYR A 279 6.52 6.08 -23.10
N CYS A 280 7.69 6.24 -23.72
CA CYS A 280 7.89 7.31 -24.69
C CYS A 280 8.62 6.84 -25.94
N ASP A 281 8.20 7.37 -27.09
CA ASP A 281 8.74 6.97 -28.38
C ASP A 281 9.69 8.00 -29.02
N CYS A 282 10.26 7.59 -30.14
CA CYS A 282 10.91 8.46 -31.11
C CYS A 282 10.92 7.80 -32.49
N LYS A 283 11.22 8.58 -33.51
CA LYS A 283 11.53 8.04 -34.84
C LYS A 283 12.82 7.22 -34.79
N SER A 284 12.85 6.08 -35.48
CA SER A 284 13.97 5.15 -35.49
C SER A 284 15.32 5.74 -35.97
N GLY A 285 15.32 6.85 -36.73
CA GLY A 285 16.53 7.63 -37.07
C GLY A 285 17.41 7.06 -38.19
N GLY A 286 17.22 5.77 -38.51
CA GLY A 286 17.94 5.02 -39.53
C GLY A 286 18.02 5.67 -40.90
N LYS A 287 19.08 5.32 -41.63
CA LYS A 287 19.30 5.72 -43.02
C LYS A 287 18.92 4.56 -43.95
N PRO A 288 18.11 4.80 -44.99
CA PRO A 288 17.67 3.74 -45.88
C PRO A 288 18.80 3.24 -46.77
N LYS A 289 18.59 2.08 -47.37
CA LYS A 289 19.46 1.46 -48.38
C LYS A 289 20.01 2.47 -49.42
N SER A 290 19.13 3.35 -49.91
CA SER A 290 19.43 4.37 -50.91
C SER A 290 20.39 5.47 -50.45
N TRP A 291 20.53 5.69 -49.14
CA TRP A 291 21.53 6.61 -48.57
C TRP A 291 22.88 5.92 -48.40
N TRP A 292 22.88 4.68 -47.89
CA TRP A 292 24.11 3.93 -47.63
C TRP A 292 24.94 3.61 -48.87
N ILE A 293 24.33 3.49 -50.05
CA ILE A 293 25.06 3.26 -51.31
C ILE A 293 25.60 4.54 -51.97
N THR A 294 25.54 5.70 -51.29
CA THR A 294 26.05 6.99 -51.79
C THR A 294 27.48 7.28 -51.31
N ALA A 295 28.10 8.35 -51.82
CA ALA A 295 29.36 8.87 -51.30
C ALA A 295 29.30 9.24 -49.80
N SER A 296 28.14 9.69 -49.29
CA SER A 296 27.94 9.95 -47.86
C SER A 296 27.96 8.65 -47.04
N GLY A 297 27.32 7.59 -47.55
CA GLY A 297 27.41 6.26 -46.97
C GLY A 297 28.84 5.72 -46.99
N GLN A 298 29.54 5.85 -48.12
CA GLN A 298 30.96 5.47 -48.26
C GLN A 298 31.86 6.19 -47.26
N THR A 299 31.63 7.48 -47.06
CA THR A 299 32.37 8.29 -46.08
C THR A 299 32.11 7.80 -44.66
N LYS A 300 30.86 7.45 -44.32
CA LYS A 300 30.50 6.95 -42.99
C LYS A 300 31.00 5.52 -42.73
N VAL A 301 31.04 4.66 -43.75
CA VAL A 301 31.70 3.33 -43.70
C VAL A 301 33.22 3.44 -43.65
N ASN A 302 33.82 4.62 -43.77
CA ASN A 302 35.28 4.83 -43.75
C ASN A 302 35.69 5.89 -42.70
N ASP A 303 34.88 6.11 -41.66
CA ASP A 303 35.10 7.23 -40.74
C ASP A 303 36.30 7.03 -39.80
N GLY A 304 36.68 5.78 -39.54
CA GLY A 304 37.96 5.38 -38.93
C GLY A 304 39.18 5.43 -39.87
N GLY A 305 39.04 5.93 -41.10
CA GLY A 305 40.10 5.95 -42.12
C GLY A 305 40.30 4.62 -42.87
N THR A 306 39.48 3.62 -42.58
CA THR A 306 39.39 2.34 -43.28
C THR A 306 37.97 1.78 -43.16
N MET A 307 37.54 0.98 -44.14
CA MET A 307 36.23 0.29 -44.15
C MET A 307 36.25 -1.12 -43.55
N ASN A 308 37.42 -1.59 -43.10
CA ASN A 308 37.57 -2.97 -42.63
C ASN A 308 36.81 -3.26 -41.32
N PRO A 309 36.67 -2.34 -40.33
CA PRO A 309 35.86 -2.57 -39.13
C PRO A 309 34.39 -2.90 -39.45
N GLU A 310 33.78 -2.10 -40.31
CA GLU A 310 32.37 -2.19 -40.71
C GLU A 310 32.14 -3.46 -41.55
N PHE A 311 33.03 -3.74 -42.50
CA PHE A 311 32.99 -4.98 -43.29
C PHE A 311 33.26 -6.23 -42.43
N ASN A 312 34.11 -6.14 -41.40
CA ASN A 312 34.27 -7.22 -40.41
C ASN A 312 32.99 -7.43 -39.60
N ALA A 313 32.31 -6.36 -39.20
CA ALA A 313 31.02 -6.42 -38.50
C ALA A 313 29.91 -7.04 -39.38
N LEU A 314 29.90 -6.76 -40.69
CA LEU A 314 29.01 -7.43 -41.64
C LEU A 314 29.35 -8.92 -41.82
N ASN A 315 30.63 -9.29 -41.86
CA ASN A 315 31.09 -10.68 -41.95
C ASN A 315 30.81 -11.51 -40.67
N GLN A 316 30.39 -10.90 -39.55
CA GLN A 316 29.88 -11.65 -38.39
C GLN A 316 28.41 -12.08 -38.54
N LEU A 317 27.75 -11.70 -39.64
CA LEU A 317 26.35 -12.01 -39.92
C LEU A 317 26.24 -13.09 -41.00
N ASN A 318 25.17 -13.88 -40.96
CA ASN A 318 24.86 -14.95 -41.90
C ASN A 318 24.34 -14.42 -43.26
N LEU A 319 24.94 -13.37 -43.79
CA LEU A 319 24.50 -12.71 -45.03
C LEU A 319 24.58 -13.69 -46.21
N ARG A 320 23.61 -13.59 -47.11
CA ARG A 320 23.41 -14.55 -48.22
C ARG A 320 23.58 -13.92 -49.60
N SER A 321 24.10 -14.71 -50.54
CA SER A 321 24.12 -14.41 -51.97
C SER A 321 22.74 -14.70 -52.60
N SER A 322 22.56 -14.35 -53.88
CA SER A 322 21.35 -14.73 -54.63
C SER A 322 21.14 -16.24 -54.74
N SER A 323 22.20 -17.06 -54.66
CA SER A 323 22.14 -18.53 -54.62
C SER A 323 21.97 -19.10 -53.19
N GLY A 324 21.87 -18.23 -52.18
CA GLY A 324 21.77 -18.61 -50.78
C GLY A 324 23.06 -19.11 -50.11
N SER A 325 24.18 -19.01 -50.81
CA SER A 325 25.51 -19.25 -50.24
C SER A 325 25.90 -18.11 -49.30
N ASN A 326 26.83 -18.33 -48.36
CA ASN A 326 27.36 -17.24 -47.53
C ASN A 326 27.95 -16.13 -48.41
N TRP A 327 27.63 -14.88 -48.07
CA TRP A 327 28.18 -13.68 -48.69
C TRP A 327 29.07 -12.96 -47.67
N ASN A 328 30.35 -12.81 -48.02
CA ASN A 328 31.37 -12.17 -47.18
C ASN A 328 32.22 -11.23 -48.04
N LEU A 329 32.77 -10.20 -47.42
CA LEU A 329 33.76 -9.29 -48.01
C LEU A 329 35.19 -9.69 -47.62
N THR A 330 36.18 -9.32 -48.44
CA THR A 330 37.59 -9.65 -48.17
C THR A 330 38.22 -8.59 -47.26
N THR A 331 38.20 -8.81 -45.94
CA THR A 331 38.58 -7.79 -44.94
C THR A 331 40.08 -7.70 -44.63
N THR A 332 40.92 -8.46 -45.35
CA THR A 332 42.40 -8.38 -45.28
C THR A 332 43.00 -7.34 -46.23
N LEU A 333 42.17 -6.57 -46.96
CA LEU A 333 42.61 -5.62 -47.97
C LEU A 333 43.12 -4.30 -47.36
N ALA A 334 44.32 -3.90 -47.75
CA ALA A 334 44.93 -2.61 -47.39
C ALA A 334 44.46 -1.48 -48.34
N THR A 335 44.38 -0.26 -47.85
CA THR A 335 44.17 0.96 -48.66
C THR A 335 45.24 1.04 -49.77
N PRO A 336 44.89 1.30 -51.05
CA PRO A 336 43.58 1.74 -51.57
C PRO A 336 42.63 0.61 -52.06
N THR A 337 42.99 -0.66 -51.92
CA THR A 337 42.22 -1.79 -52.51
C THR A 337 40.81 -2.00 -51.90
N GLN A 338 40.51 -1.35 -50.76
CA GLN A 338 39.17 -1.34 -50.13
C GLN A 338 38.06 -0.79 -51.06
N ALA A 339 38.40 -0.02 -52.10
CA ALA A 339 37.45 0.39 -53.14
C ALA A 339 36.77 -0.79 -53.87
N GLN A 340 37.42 -1.96 -53.94
CA GLN A 340 36.85 -3.19 -54.52
C GLN A 340 35.76 -3.79 -53.62
N ASN A 341 35.97 -3.81 -52.30
CA ASN A 341 34.94 -4.23 -51.34
C ASN A 341 33.75 -3.27 -51.38
N TRP A 342 33.99 -1.96 -51.47
CA TRP A 342 32.91 -0.97 -51.61
C TRP A 342 32.04 -1.23 -52.85
N THR A 343 32.67 -1.43 -54.01
CA THR A 343 31.95 -1.76 -55.26
C THR A 343 31.16 -3.07 -55.13
N THR A 344 31.75 -4.09 -54.49
CA THR A 344 31.10 -5.39 -54.25
C THR A 344 29.88 -5.26 -53.34
N PHE A 345 30.03 -4.53 -52.22
CA PHE A 345 28.95 -4.22 -51.28
C PHE A 345 27.82 -3.44 -51.97
N VAL A 346 28.12 -2.34 -52.66
CA VAL A 346 27.11 -1.51 -53.34
C VAL A 346 26.33 -2.32 -54.38
N ASN A 347 27.00 -3.14 -55.19
CA ASN A 347 26.32 -3.97 -56.19
C ASN A 347 25.40 -5.03 -55.57
N TRP A 348 25.84 -5.67 -54.48
CA TRP A 348 25.05 -6.65 -53.74
C TRP A 348 23.84 -6.01 -53.04
N VAL A 349 24.04 -4.89 -52.33
CA VAL A 349 22.98 -4.14 -51.65
C VAL A 349 21.98 -3.54 -52.64
N ASN A 350 22.44 -2.95 -53.75
CA ASN A 350 21.56 -2.22 -54.66
C ASN A 350 20.61 -3.13 -55.45
N ASN A 351 20.90 -4.43 -55.54
CA ASN A 351 20.05 -5.43 -56.19
C ASN A 351 18.60 -5.42 -55.64
N ALA A 352 17.63 -5.76 -56.51
CA ALA A 352 16.20 -5.72 -56.25
C ALA A 352 15.51 -7.11 -56.30
N SER A 353 16.24 -8.19 -56.56
CA SER A 353 15.65 -9.54 -56.58
C SER A 353 15.06 -9.91 -55.21
N THR A 354 13.84 -10.45 -55.24
CA THR A 354 13.11 -11.06 -54.12
C THR A 354 12.89 -12.56 -54.35
N THR A 355 13.61 -13.15 -55.33
CA THR A 355 13.48 -14.56 -55.70
C THR A 355 13.80 -15.45 -54.51
N ASN A 356 15.00 -15.31 -53.94
CA ASN A 356 15.38 -15.84 -52.63
C ASN A 356 15.12 -14.76 -51.57
N MET A 357 14.28 -15.04 -50.57
CA MET A 357 13.96 -14.05 -49.53
C MET A 357 15.13 -13.83 -48.56
N ALA A 358 15.93 -14.85 -48.26
CA ALA A 358 17.09 -14.72 -47.40
C ALA A 358 18.11 -13.73 -47.99
N TYR A 359 18.29 -13.72 -49.31
CA TYR A 359 19.09 -12.69 -49.99
C TYR A 359 18.47 -11.29 -49.82
N ALA A 360 17.15 -11.15 -49.94
CA ALA A 360 16.49 -9.87 -49.76
C ALA A 360 16.61 -9.33 -48.32
N LEU A 361 16.37 -10.18 -47.32
CA LEU A 361 16.54 -9.91 -45.90
C LEU A 361 17.99 -9.54 -45.56
N SER A 362 18.97 -10.30 -46.07
CA SER A 362 20.41 -10.05 -45.85
C SER A 362 20.81 -8.61 -46.16
N ARG A 363 20.31 -8.06 -47.28
CA ARG A 363 20.63 -6.68 -47.68
C ARG A 363 20.10 -5.66 -46.66
N GLN A 364 18.92 -5.89 -46.07
CA GLN A 364 18.36 -4.98 -45.06
C GLN A 364 18.97 -5.19 -43.67
N VAL A 365 19.31 -6.43 -43.31
CA VAL A 365 20.09 -6.78 -42.12
C VAL A 365 21.46 -6.08 -42.13
N ALA A 366 22.16 -6.07 -43.27
CA ALA A 366 23.41 -5.34 -43.43
C ALA A 366 23.23 -3.82 -43.23
N ILE A 367 22.17 -3.22 -43.80
CA ILE A 367 21.86 -1.80 -43.59
C ILE A 367 21.50 -1.49 -42.13
N LEU A 368 20.77 -2.38 -41.44
CA LEU A 368 20.46 -2.20 -40.03
C LEU A 368 21.72 -2.27 -39.16
N ARG A 369 22.62 -3.21 -39.44
CA ARG A 369 23.91 -3.30 -38.74
C ARG A 369 24.71 -2.01 -38.88
N LEU A 370 24.84 -1.47 -40.10
CA LEU A 370 25.53 -0.20 -40.35
C LEU A 370 24.82 0.99 -39.68
N ASN A 371 23.48 1.01 -39.64
CA ASN A 371 22.71 2.04 -38.94
C ASN A 371 22.94 2.05 -37.42
N ILE A 372 23.08 0.87 -36.80
CA ILE A 372 23.42 0.72 -35.38
C ILE A 372 24.86 1.15 -35.13
N ASP A 373 25.80 0.62 -35.91
CA ASP A 373 27.25 0.89 -35.77
C ASP A 373 27.58 2.38 -35.93
N ALA A 374 26.90 3.05 -36.87
CA ALA A 374 27.01 4.49 -37.09
C ALA A 374 26.31 5.37 -36.05
N GLY A 375 25.55 4.80 -35.11
CA GLY A 375 24.75 5.54 -34.13
C GLY A 375 23.51 6.24 -34.68
N TYR A 376 23.03 5.87 -35.88
CA TYR A 376 21.75 6.39 -36.41
C TYR A 376 20.52 5.68 -35.83
N VAL A 377 20.70 4.46 -35.31
CA VAL A 377 19.66 3.64 -34.68
C VAL A 377 20.18 3.14 -33.33
N THR A 378 19.50 3.48 -32.24
CA THR A 378 19.77 2.92 -30.91
C THR A 378 19.26 1.48 -30.85
N LYS A 379 20.16 0.51 -30.67
CA LYS A 379 19.84 -0.93 -30.71
C LYS A 379 18.93 -1.39 -29.56
N GLU A 380 18.98 -0.69 -28.43
CA GLU A 380 18.17 -0.93 -27.24
C GLU A 380 16.73 -0.41 -27.36
N ASN A 381 16.41 0.41 -28.38
CA ASN A 381 15.03 0.83 -28.60
C ASN A 381 14.14 -0.38 -28.91
N TYR A 382 12.90 -0.36 -28.43
CA TYR A 382 11.94 -1.43 -28.62
C TYR A 382 10.97 -1.13 -29.78
N TYR A 383 10.76 -2.11 -30.66
CA TYR A 383 9.85 -1.97 -31.79
C TYR A 383 8.59 -2.80 -31.56
N LYS A 384 7.54 -2.14 -31.05
CA LYS A 384 6.26 -2.76 -30.64
C LYS A 384 5.61 -3.66 -31.69
N ALA A 385 5.78 -3.37 -32.99
CA ALA A 385 5.22 -4.20 -34.06
C ALA A 385 5.94 -5.55 -34.26
N ALA A 386 7.16 -5.70 -33.74
CA ALA A 386 7.93 -6.95 -33.75
C ALA A 386 7.99 -7.64 -32.37
N GLY A 387 7.60 -6.95 -31.30
CA GLY A 387 7.69 -7.48 -29.92
C GLY A 387 9.13 -7.62 -29.41
N LEU A 388 10.07 -6.85 -29.96
CA LEU A 388 11.52 -7.02 -29.74
C LEU A 388 12.25 -5.68 -29.67
N THR A 389 13.39 -5.67 -28.99
CA THR A 389 14.41 -4.63 -29.19
C THR A 389 14.96 -4.68 -30.62
N ILE A 390 15.47 -3.56 -31.13
CA ILE A 390 16.08 -3.54 -32.47
C ILE A 390 17.29 -4.49 -32.55
N GLN A 391 18.03 -4.67 -31.45
CA GLN A 391 19.07 -5.70 -31.33
C GLN A 391 18.48 -7.12 -31.44
N GLY A 392 17.42 -7.43 -30.69
CA GLY A 392 16.74 -8.73 -30.76
C GLY A 392 16.21 -9.05 -32.16
N LEU A 393 15.64 -8.05 -32.85
CA LEU A 393 15.19 -8.19 -34.25
C LEU A 393 16.36 -8.41 -35.23
N LEU A 394 17.51 -7.78 -35.01
CA LEU A 394 18.73 -8.03 -35.79
C LEU A 394 19.23 -9.47 -35.57
N ASP A 395 19.23 -9.93 -34.32
CA ASP A 395 19.71 -11.26 -33.95
C ASP A 395 18.78 -12.37 -34.45
N GLU A 396 17.46 -12.19 -34.36
CA GLU A 396 16.48 -13.12 -34.94
C GLU A 396 16.61 -13.18 -36.47
N ALA A 397 16.73 -12.03 -37.15
CA ALA A 397 16.97 -12.02 -38.59
C ALA A 397 18.31 -12.69 -38.97
N ASN A 398 19.36 -12.48 -38.19
CA ASN A 398 20.65 -13.13 -38.40
C ASN A 398 20.58 -14.65 -38.18
N LEU A 399 19.80 -15.11 -37.19
CA LEU A 399 19.54 -16.53 -36.93
C LEU A 399 18.71 -17.16 -38.04
N ALA A 400 17.62 -16.51 -38.47
CA ALA A 400 16.76 -16.96 -39.55
C ALA A 400 17.51 -17.06 -40.89
N LEU A 401 18.41 -16.10 -41.17
CA LEU A 401 19.33 -16.19 -42.29
C LEU A 401 20.31 -17.35 -42.15
N GLY A 402 20.83 -17.62 -40.94
CA GLY A 402 21.75 -18.73 -40.65
C GLY A 402 21.11 -20.11 -40.82
N ALA A 403 19.88 -20.26 -40.34
CA ALA A 403 19.09 -21.48 -40.45
C ALA A 403 18.68 -21.79 -41.91
N ASP A 404 18.25 -20.77 -42.66
CA ASP A 404 17.86 -20.94 -44.06
C ASP A 404 18.38 -19.82 -44.97
N GLY A 405 19.35 -20.19 -45.81
CA GLY A 405 19.98 -19.29 -46.76
C GLY A 405 19.25 -19.16 -48.11
N ASN A 406 18.29 -20.04 -48.43
CA ASN A 406 17.70 -20.10 -49.76
C ASN A 406 16.20 -20.38 -49.71
N THR A 407 15.42 -19.30 -49.58
CA THR A 407 13.96 -19.32 -49.37
C THR A 407 13.19 -18.81 -50.61
N PRO A 408 13.10 -19.62 -51.70
CA PRO A 408 12.31 -19.29 -52.89
C PRO A 408 10.80 -19.31 -52.62
N VAL A 409 10.01 -18.91 -53.60
CA VAL A 409 8.54 -19.03 -53.50
C VAL A 409 8.16 -20.50 -53.32
N GLY A 410 7.34 -20.79 -52.31
CA GLY A 410 6.96 -22.14 -51.90
C GLY A 410 7.78 -22.73 -50.75
N ASP A 411 8.85 -22.05 -50.33
CA ASP A 411 9.61 -22.44 -49.14
C ASP A 411 8.86 -22.10 -47.83
N PRO A 412 8.83 -23.00 -46.82
CA PRO A 412 8.09 -22.78 -45.57
C PRO A 412 8.63 -21.65 -44.70
N ASN A 413 9.94 -21.36 -44.76
CA ASN A 413 10.58 -20.32 -43.94
C ASN A 413 10.46 -18.91 -44.56
N ARG A 414 10.05 -18.83 -45.82
CA ARG A 414 9.96 -17.57 -46.59
C ARG A 414 9.10 -16.52 -45.88
N ALA A 415 7.94 -16.89 -45.35
CA ALA A 415 7.00 -15.94 -44.74
C ALA A 415 7.60 -15.24 -43.50
N VAL A 416 8.36 -15.97 -42.68
CA VAL A 416 9.07 -15.42 -41.51
C VAL A 416 10.13 -14.40 -41.98
N GLN A 417 10.92 -14.75 -43.00
CA GLN A 417 11.93 -13.84 -43.54
C GLN A 417 11.32 -12.63 -44.27
N GLU A 418 10.13 -12.76 -44.89
CA GLU A 418 9.36 -11.63 -45.44
C GLU A 418 8.91 -10.65 -44.34
N GLN A 419 8.46 -11.16 -43.19
CA GLN A 419 8.04 -10.33 -42.06
C GLN A 419 9.22 -9.59 -41.40
N LEU A 420 10.33 -10.30 -41.17
CA LEU A 420 11.59 -9.72 -40.68
C LEU A 420 12.12 -8.65 -41.65
N LEU A 421 12.05 -8.90 -42.96
CA LEU A 421 12.43 -7.94 -44.00
C LEU A 421 11.58 -6.66 -43.90
N ALA A 422 10.27 -6.78 -43.71
CA ALA A 422 9.35 -5.65 -43.62
C ALA A 422 9.66 -4.77 -42.41
N TRP A 423 9.80 -5.37 -41.21
CA TRP A 423 10.13 -4.66 -39.98
C TRP A 423 11.47 -3.94 -40.06
N ILE A 424 12.52 -4.64 -40.50
CA ILE A 424 13.86 -4.05 -40.63
C ILE A 424 13.88 -2.93 -41.69
N THR A 425 13.15 -3.09 -42.79
CA THR A 425 13.02 -2.03 -43.81
C THR A 425 12.35 -0.77 -43.24
N ALA A 426 11.33 -0.91 -42.38
CA ALA A 426 10.68 0.23 -41.73
C ALA A 426 11.63 0.98 -40.78
N ILE A 427 12.40 0.25 -39.97
CA ILE A 427 13.42 0.82 -39.07
C ILE A 427 14.52 1.55 -39.88
N ASN A 428 15.04 0.92 -40.94
CA ASN A 428 16.01 1.52 -41.85
C ASN A 428 15.46 2.74 -42.59
N GLY A 429 14.14 2.84 -42.78
CA GLY A 429 13.48 4.03 -43.32
C GLY A 429 13.56 5.26 -42.41
N GLY A 430 13.87 5.08 -41.12
CA GLY A 430 14.17 6.15 -40.17
C GLY A 430 12.98 6.92 -39.61
N THR A 431 11.76 6.64 -40.09
CA THR A 431 10.54 7.37 -39.74
C THR A 431 9.57 6.62 -38.84
N VAL A 432 9.69 5.29 -38.74
CA VAL A 432 8.84 4.48 -37.87
C VAL A 432 9.10 4.78 -36.40
N LEU A 433 8.06 4.74 -35.58
CA LEU A 433 8.15 4.98 -34.15
C LEU A 433 8.69 3.74 -33.43
N VAL A 434 9.61 3.96 -32.51
CA VAL A 434 10.23 2.96 -31.62
C VAL A 434 10.30 3.53 -30.21
N ILE A 435 10.07 2.69 -29.21
CA ILE A 435 10.08 3.05 -27.80
C ILE A 435 11.53 3.16 -27.34
N LYS A 436 11.85 4.14 -26.49
CA LYS A 436 13.20 4.29 -25.93
C LYS A 436 13.41 3.30 -24.77
N PRO A 437 14.64 2.88 -24.48
CA PRO A 437 14.95 2.05 -23.31
C PRO A 437 14.89 2.83 -21.97
N LYS A 438 14.65 4.14 -21.99
CA LYS A 438 14.67 5.03 -20.82
C LYS A 438 13.68 6.18 -20.96
N PRO A 439 13.14 6.71 -19.84
CA PRO A 439 12.31 7.91 -19.81
C PRO A 439 12.83 9.05 -20.68
N CYS A 440 11.91 9.66 -21.42
CA CYS A 440 12.17 10.95 -22.06
C CYS A 440 12.31 12.05 -21.00
N PRO A 441 12.93 13.20 -21.30
CA PRO A 441 12.81 14.37 -20.45
C PRO A 441 11.34 14.81 -20.32
N PHE A 442 10.92 15.13 -19.10
CA PHE A 442 9.65 15.79 -18.78
C PHE A 442 9.87 16.68 -17.54
N VAL A 443 8.97 17.63 -17.31
CA VAL A 443 8.94 18.46 -16.11
C VAL A 443 7.48 18.71 -15.75
N PHE A 444 7.12 18.45 -14.50
CA PHE A 444 5.88 18.94 -13.91
C PHE A 444 6.20 19.92 -12.77
N THR A 445 5.27 20.82 -12.50
CA THR A 445 5.29 21.73 -11.35
C THR A 445 3.99 21.57 -10.59
N LEU A 446 4.06 21.51 -9.26
CA LEU A 446 2.85 21.57 -8.44
C LEU A 446 2.15 22.93 -8.63
N PRO A 447 0.81 22.98 -8.57
CA PRO A 447 0.09 24.24 -8.50
C PRO A 447 0.59 25.05 -7.29
N THR A 448 0.93 26.33 -7.50
CA THR A 448 1.15 27.24 -6.36
C THR A 448 -0.16 27.41 -5.59
N PRO A 449 -0.17 27.26 -4.25
CA PRO A 449 -1.34 27.57 -3.45
C PRO A 449 -1.82 29.01 -3.74
N PRO A 450 -3.14 29.27 -3.76
CA PRO A 450 -3.65 30.63 -3.84
C PRO A 450 -3.16 31.44 -2.63
N THR A 451 -2.65 32.65 -2.90
CA THR A 451 -2.14 33.61 -1.92
C THR A 451 -3.24 34.40 -1.23
#